data_AF-A0A1V8TZ98-F1
#
_entry.id   AF-A0A1V8TZ98-F1
#
_cell.length_a   1.000
_cell.length_b   1.000
_cell.length_c   1.000
_cell.angle_alpha   90.00
_cell.angle_beta   90.00
_cell.angle_gamma   90.00
#
_symmetry.space_group_name_H-M   'P 1'
#
loop_
_entity.id
_entity.type
_entity.pdbx_description
1 polymer ?
#
loop_
_entity_poly.entity_id
_entity_poly.type
_entity_poly.pdbx_seq_one_letter_code
_entity_poly.pdbx_strand_id
1 'polypeptide(L)'
;MFEKDVLQLIRGLRAHKGHEREYIQTALRECRKEIKTNDMDAKATALMKLVYLEMFGHDMGWASFNVLEVMSSAKYLHKRVGYLAAVQSFRPDTEVLMLAENLLKKDLTSPDKNLISLPLGAIPHVVNPSMANSLLSDL
;
A
#
# COMPACT_ATOMS: atom_id res chain seq x y z
N MET A 1 -22.82 2.50 4.46
CA MET A 1 -22.58 1.04 4.57
C MET A 1 -21.16 0.91 5.09
N PHE A 2 -20.93 0.37 6.29
CA PHE A 2 -19.57 0.22 6.83
C PHE A 2 -18.79 -0.71 5.89
N GLU A 3 -17.75 -0.20 5.24
CA GLU A 3 -16.84 -1.02 4.44
C GLU A 3 -16.22 -2.10 5.35
N LYS A 4 -16.20 -3.35 4.89
CA LYS A 4 -15.57 -4.43 5.66
C LYS A 4 -14.08 -4.14 5.75
N ASP A 5 -13.57 -4.01 6.97
CA ASP A 5 -12.14 -3.86 7.22
C ASP A 5 -11.38 -5.18 6.97
N VAL A 6 -10.05 -5.14 7.09
CA VAL A 6 -9.19 -6.32 6.88
C VAL A 6 -9.49 -7.45 7.87
N LEU A 7 -9.92 -7.16 9.09
CA LEU A 7 -10.25 -8.19 10.08
C LEU A 7 -11.53 -8.94 9.67
N GLN A 8 -12.52 -8.23 9.13
CA GLN A 8 -13.73 -8.84 8.59
C GLN A 8 -13.42 -9.67 7.34
N LEU A 9 -12.49 -9.23 6.48
CA LEU A 9 -12.00 -10.04 5.36
C LEU A 9 -11.38 -11.37 5.86
N ILE A 10 -10.49 -11.30 6.85
CA ILE A 10 -9.82 -12.48 7.42
C ILE A 10 -10.83 -13.44 8.04
N ARG A 11 -11.79 -12.91 8.83
CA ARG A 11 -12.86 -13.71 9.43
C ARG A 11 -13.74 -14.35 8.39
N GLY A 12 -14.13 -13.60 7.36
CA GLY A 12 -14.93 -14.10 6.25
C GLY A 12 -14.21 -15.21 5.49
N LEU A 13 -12.92 -15.05 5.20
CA LEU A 13 -12.12 -16.08 4.54
C LEU A 13 -12.09 -17.38 5.36
N ARG A 14 -11.87 -17.29 6.67
CA ARG A 14 -11.86 -18.45 7.58
C ARG A 14 -13.23 -19.14 7.67
N ALA A 15 -14.32 -18.38 7.55
CA ALA A 15 -15.68 -18.92 7.58
C ALA A 15 -16.07 -19.63 6.27
N HIS A 16 -15.41 -19.33 5.14
CA HIS A 16 -15.69 -19.94 3.83
C HIS A 16 -14.73 -21.08 3.51
N LYS A 17 -14.49 -21.97 4.48
CA LYS A 17 -13.59 -23.12 4.27
C LYS A 17 -14.12 -24.05 3.16
N GLY A 18 -13.30 -24.36 2.17
CA GLY A 18 -13.68 -25.10 0.96
C GLY A 18 -14.24 -24.24 -0.18
N HIS A 19 -14.55 -22.97 0.08
CA HIS A 19 -15.05 -22.00 -0.91
C HIS A 19 -14.23 -20.70 -0.88
N GLU A 20 -12.99 -20.74 -0.40
CA GLU A 20 -12.13 -19.58 -0.18
C GLU A 20 -11.90 -18.82 -1.49
N ARG A 21 -11.75 -19.55 -2.60
CA ARG A 21 -11.50 -18.97 -3.93
C ARG A 21 -12.62 -18.03 -4.36
N GLU A 22 -13.88 -18.42 -4.19
CA GLU A 22 -15.04 -17.61 -4.57
C GLU A 22 -15.17 -16.36 -3.69
N TYR A 23 -14.91 -16.53 -2.39
CA TYR A 23 -14.91 -15.44 -1.43
C TYR A 23 -13.81 -14.42 -1.76
N ILE A 24 -12.58 -14.88 -2.06
CA ILE A 24 -11.47 -14.00 -2.45
C ILE A 24 -11.78 -13.25 -3.74
N GLN A 25 -12.33 -13.91 -4.78
CA GLN A 25 -12.71 -13.24 -6.02
C GLN A 25 -13.76 -12.15 -5.80
N THR A 26 -14.67 -12.37 -4.85
CA THR A 26 -15.64 -11.34 -4.46
C THR A 26 -14.97 -10.19 -3.73
N ALA A 27 -14.10 -10.48 -2.75
CA ALA A 27 -13.33 -9.46 -2.04
C ALA A 27 -12.44 -8.61 -2.96
N LEU A 28 -11.78 -9.22 -3.95
CA LEU A 28 -10.98 -8.50 -4.96
C LEU A 28 -11.85 -7.53 -5.77
N ARG A 29 -13.06 -7.96 -6.18
CA ARG A 29 -14.01 -7.10 -6.91
C ARG A 29 -14.51 -5.94 -6.05
N GLU A 30 -14.74 -6.17 -4.76
CA GLU A 30 -15.10 -5.12 -3.80
C GLU A 30 -13.95 -4.11 -3.65
N CYS A 31 -12.72 -4.58 -3.40
CA CYS A 31 -11.54 -3.71 -3.26
C CYS A 31 -11.30 -2.85 -4.50
N ARG A 32 -11.50 -3.40 -5.71
CA ARG A 32 -11.39 -2.63 -6.97
C ARG A 32 -12.40 -1.49 -7.09
N LYS A 33 -13.55 -1.58 -6.41
CA LYS A 33 -14.56 -0.51 -6.38
C LYS A 33 -14.22 0.51 -5.31
N GLU A 34 -13.93 0.05 -4.10
CA GLU A 34 -13.64 0.90 -2.94
C GLU A 34 -12.40 1.77 -3.15
N ILE A 35 -11.34 1.23 -3.75
CA ILE A 35 -10.08 1.96 -3.95
C ILE A 35 -10.19 3.15 -4.93
N LYS A 36 -11.26 3.19 -5.74
CA LYS A 36 -11.54 4.28 -6.68
C LYS A 36 -12.30 5.44 -6.07
N THR A 37 -12.74 5.33 -4.81
CA THR A 37 -13.41 6.41 -4.10
C THR A 37 -12.46 7.59 -3.87
N ASN A 38 -12.98 8.79 -3.58
CA ASN A 38 -12.13 9.93 -3.17
C ASN A 38 -11.88 9.96 -1.66
N ASP A 39 -12.52 9.06 -0.90
CA ASP A 39 -12.34 8.95 0.54
C ASP A 39 -11.02 8.21 0.83
N MET A 40 -10.10 8.91 1.49
CA MET A 40 -8.77 8.37 1.75
C MET A 40 -8.77 7.32 2.86
N ASP A 41 -9.71 7.36 3.79
CA ASP A 41 -9.89 6.32 4.81
C ASP A 41 -10.40 5.01 4.15
N ALA A 42 -11.31 5.12 3.17
CA ALA A 42 -11.77 4.01 2.34
C ALA A 42 -10.65 3.43 1.46
N LYS A 43 -9.87 4.28 0.78
CA LYS A 43 -8.69 3.83 -0.01
C LYS A 43 -7.68 3.09 0.85
N ALA A 44 -7.34 3.62 2.04
CA ALA A 44 -6.41 2.97 2.95
C ALA A 44 -6.94 1.60 3.42
N THR A 45 -8.25 1.51 3.71
CA THR A 45 -8.89 0.24 4.09
C THR A 45 -8.86 -0.77 2.96
N ALA A 46 -9.17 -0.35 1.72
CA ALA A 46 -9.09 -1.19 0.54
C ALA A 46 -7.66 -1.66 0.25
N LEU A 47 -6.65 -0.79 0.40
CA LEU A 47 -5.25 -1.15 0.25
C LEU A 47 -4.80 -2.18 1.30
N MET A 48 -5.20 -2.03 2.57
CA MET A 48 -4.89 -3.02 3.60
C MET A 48 -5.46 -4.40 3.28
N LYS A 49 -6.67 -4.45 2.71
CA LYS A 49 -7.25 -5.69 2.20
C LYS A 49 -6.46 -6.27 1.04
N LEU A 50 -6.04 -5.44 0.09
CA LEU A 50 -5.25 -5.88 -1.06
C LEU A 50 -3.87 -6.40 -0.64
N VAL A 51 -3.18 -5.74 0.31
CA VAL A 51 -1.93 -6.24 0.90
C VAL A 51 -2.13 -7.64 1.47
N TYR A 52 -3.24 -7.85 2.20
CA TYR A 52 -3.55 -9.18 2.74
C TYR A 52 -3.77 -10.21 1.64
N LEU A 53 -4.51 -9.87 0.58
CA LEU A 53 -4.78 -10.78 -0.54
C LEU A 53 -3.53 -11.03 -1.39
N GLU A 54 -2.62 -10.07 -1.50
CA GLU A 54 -1.32 -10.23 -2.17
C GLU A 54 -0.46 -11.27 -1.46
N MET A 55 -0.48 -11.33 -0.13
CA MET A 55 0.18 -12.41 0.63
C MET A 55 -0.37 -13.82 0.30
N PHE A 56 -1.55 -13.92 -0.30
CA PHE A 56 -2.13 -15.17 -0.82
C PHE A 56 -1.82 -15.39 -2.32
N GLY A 57 -0.97 -14.55 -2.91
CA GLY A 57 -0.52 -14.64 -4.30
C GLY A 57 -1.41 -13.89 -5.31
N HIS A 58 -2.30 -13.00 -4.86
CA HIS A 58 -3.14 -12.21 -5.77
C HIS A 58 -2.47 -10.92 -6.21
N ASP A 59 -2.49 -10.64 -7.52
CA ASP A 59 -1.85 -9.44 -8.07
C ASP A 59 -2.44 -8.13 -7.52
N MET A 60 -1.53 -7.25 -7.11
CA MET A 60 -1.78 -5.90 -6.61
C MET A 60 -1.11 -4.81 -7.48
N GLY A 61 -0.34 -5.16 -8.52
CA GLY A 61 0.41 -4.20 -9.33
C GLY A 61 -0.47 -3.12 -9.99
N TRP A 62 -1.71 -3.48 -10.34
CA TRP A 62 -2.71 -2.56 -10.88
C TRP A 62 -3.12 -1.42 -9.92
N ALA A 63 -2.83 -1.54 -8.62
CA ALA A 63 -3.16 -0.56 -7.59
C ALA A 63 -1.98 0.37 -7.25
N SER A 64 -0.88 0.31 -8.00
CA SER A 64 0.37 1.04 -7.69
C SER A 64 0.19 2.56 -7.56
N PHE A 65 -0.67 3.17 -8.39
CA PHE A 65 -1.00 4.59 -8.26
C PHE A 65 -1.77 4.89 -6.97
N ASN A 66 -2.75 4.06 -6.60
CA ASN A 66 -3.53 4.24 -5.37
C ASN A 66 -2.64 4.08 -4.12
N VAL A 67 -1.61 3.23 -4.19
CA VAL A 67 -0.57 3.14 -3.16
C VAL A 67 0.12 4.49 -2.97
N LEU A 68 0.54 5.16 -4.05
CA LEU A 68 1.13 6.50 -3.97
C LEU A 68 0.18 7.55 -3.42
N GLU A 69 -1.08 7.52 -3.84
CA GLU A 69 -2.09 8.46 -3.32
C GLU A 69 -2.18 8.34 -1.79
N VAL A 70 -2.23 7.12 -1.26
CA VAL A 70 -2.29 6.86 0.18
C VAL A 70 -0.96 7.21 0.87
N MET A 71 0.19 6.91 0.26
CA MET A 71 1.52 7.34 0.75
C MET A 71 1.66 8.87 0.82
N SER A 72 0.99 9.61 -0.07
CA SER A 72 1.06 11.08 -0.11
C SER A 72 0.21 11.76 0.97
N SER A 73 -0.67 11.01 1.65
CA SER A 73 -1.60 11.55 2.64
C SER A 73 -0.90 12.26 3.80
N ALA A 74 -1.50 13.32 4.35
CA ALA A 74 -0.98 14.01 5.52
C ALA A 74 -1.20 13.22 6.84
N LYS A 75 -2.13 12.26 6.87
CA LYS A 75 -2.40 11.45 8.07
C LYS A 75 -1.35 10.33 8.17
N TYR A 76 -0.68 10.23 9.32
CA TYR A 76 0.32 9.19 9.57
C TYR A 76 -0.20 7.77 9.32
N LEU A 77 -1.41 7.45 9.78
CA LEU A 77 -2.00 6.12 9.61
C LEU A 77 -2.18 5.74 8.13
N HIS A 78 -2.55 6.70 7.28
CA HIS A 78 -2.63 6.49 5.83
C HIS A 78 -1.25 6.28 5.24
N LYS A 79 -0.28 7.15 5.55
CA LYS A 79 1.11 6.98 5.10
C LYS A 79 1.63 5.59 5.44
N ARG A 80 1.44 5.14 6.67
CA ARG A 80 1.88 3.82 7.13
C ARG A 80 1.28 2.68 6.30
N VAL A 81 0.01 2.75 5.94
CA VAL A 81 -0.63 1.79 5.03
C VAL A 81 -0.03 1.87 3.63
N GLY A 82 0.15 3.08 3.11
CA GLY A 82 0.75 3.30 1.78
C GLY A 82 2.16 2.74 1.69
N TYR A 83 3.02 3.02 2.69
CA TYR A 83 4.39 2.49 2.74
C TYR A 83 4.41 0.97 2.86
N LEU A 84 3.54 0.37 3.68
CA LEU A 84 3.40 -1.08 3.74
C LEU A 84 3.00 -1.67 2.38
N ALA A 85 2.03 -1.05 1.70
CA ALA A 85 1.59 -1.51 0.39
C ALA A 85 2.67 -1.35 -0.69
N ALA A 86 3.49 -0.29 -0.63
CA ALA A 86 4.63 -0.11 -1.50
C ALA A 86 5.68 -1.20 -1.29
N VAL A 87 6.04 -1.49 -0.04
CA VAL A 87 6.96 -2.59 0.30
C VAL A 87 6.45 -3.93 -0.22
N GLN A 88 5.14 -4.18 -0.10
CA GLN A 88 4.53 -5.43 -0.55
C GLN A 88 4.56 -5.55 -2.08
N SER A 89 4.16 -4.50 -2.79
CA SER A 89 3.76 -4.59 -4.20
C SER A 89 4.72 -3.96 -5.20
N PHE A 90 5.55 -2.98 -4.80
CA PHE A 90 6.44 -2.32 -5.75
C PHE A 90 7.59 -3.25 -6.14
N ARG A 91 7.93 -3.17 -7.42
CA ARG A 91 9.00 -3.92 -8.09
C ARG A 91 9.82 -2.93 -8.93
N PRO A 92 11.07 -3.25 -9.32
CA PRO A 92 11.94 -2.32 -10.06
C PRO A 92 11.35 -1.74 -11.37
N ASP A 93 10.35 -2.40 -11.95
CA ASP A 93 9.63 -2.03 -13.16
C ASP A 93 8.27 -1.37 -12.90
N THR A 94 7.93 -1.09 -11.64
CA THR A 94 6.67 -0.40 -11.30
C THR A 94 6.66 1.01 -11.89
N GLU A 95 5.65 1.29 -12.73
CA GLU A 95 5.55 2.51 -13.56
C GLU A 95 5.67 3.82 -12.77
N VAL A 96 5.26 3.78 -11.50
CA VAL A 96 5.15 4.96 -10.66
C VAL A 96 6.33 5.18 -9.70
N LEU A 97 7.42 4.40 -9.84
CA LEU A 97 8.59 4.47 -8.95
C LEU A 97 9.22 5.87 -8.86
N MET A 98 9.26 6.63 -9.95
CA MET A 98 9.78 8.00 -9.93
C MET A 98 8.98 8.91 -8.99
N LEU A 99 7.66 8.74 -8.92
CA LEU A 99 6.81 9.49 -7.99
C LEU A 99 7.02 9.00 -6.55
N ALA A 100 7.24 7.69 -6.36
CA ALA A 100 7.59 7.11 -5.07
C ALA A 100 8.89 7.71 -4.51
N GLU A 101 9.90 7.90 -5.36
CA GLU A 101 11.17 8.54 -4.99
C GLU A 101 10.97 9.94 -4.40
N ASN A 102 10.14 10.77 -5.04
CA ASN A 102 9.84 12.10 -4.55
C ASN A 102 9.13 12.09 -3.18
N LEU A 103 8.23 11.11 -2.95
CA LEU A 103 7.59 10.95 -1.65
C LEU A 103 8.57 10.49 -0.58
N LEU A 104 9.47 9.56 -0.91
CA LEU A 104 10.55 9.11 -0.01
C LEU A 104 11.41 10.30 0.44
N LYS A 105 11.89 11.12 -0.49
CA LYS A 105 12.69 12.33 -0.18
C LYS A 105 11.97 13.30 0.74
N LYS A 106 10.71 13.61 0.41
CA LYS A 106 9.88 14.51 1.21
C LYS A 106 9.70 14.00 2.64
N ASP A 107 9.48 12.70 2.80
CA ASP A 107 9.19 12.10 4.09
C ASP A 107 10.47 11.85 4.92
N LEU A 108 11.62 11.62 4.28
CA LEU A 108 12.94 11.52 4.93
C LEU A 108 13.39 12.86 5.55
N THR A 109 13.09 13.96 4.88
CA THR A 109 13.43 15.33 5.33
C THR A 109 12.43 15.91 6.33
N SER A 110 11.45 15.12 6.78
CA SER A 110 10.44 15.56 7.73
C SER A 110 11.04 15.83 9.12
N PRO A 111 10.59 16.85 9.85
CA PRO A 111 10.98 17.05 11.25
C PRO A 111 10.35 16.02 12.21
N ASP A 112 9.32 15.28 11.77
CA ASP A 112 8.66 14.24 12.58
C ASP A 112 9.39 12.90 12.45
N LYS A 113 10.04 12.50 13.55
CA LYS A 113 10.77 11.22 13.66
C LYS A 113 9.90 9.99 13.40
N ASN A 114 8.61 10.03 13.77
CA ASN A 114 7.70 8.91 13.49
C ASN A 114 7.50 8.77 11.99
N LEU A 115 7.36 9.90 11.30
CA LEU A 115 7.18 9.93 9.86
C LEU A 115 8.44 9.43 9.13
N ILE A 116 9.64 9.87 9.55
CA ILE A 116 10.93 9.43 8.98
C ILE A 116 11.12 7.90 9.07
N SER A 117 10.58 7.26 10.11
CA SER A 117 10.71 5.80 10.25
C SER A 117 10.06 5.00 9.12
N LEU A 118 9.04 5.55 8.45
CA LEU A 118 8.32 4.91 7.36
C LEU A 118 9.18 4.75 6.09
N PRO A 119 9.74 5.82 5.49
CA PRO A 119 10.61 5.69 4.31
C PRO A 119 11.88 4.88 4.63
N LEU A 120 12.47 5.02 5.81
CA LEU A 120 13.64 4.22 6.21
C LEU A 120 13.36 2.71 6.18
N GLY A 121 12.16 2.30 6.62
CA GLY A 121 11.73 0.90 6.53
C GLY A 121 11.41 0.45 5.11
N ALA A 122 11.02 1.36 4.21
CA ALA A 122 10.62 1.03 2.85
C ALA A 122 11.78 1.01 1.84
N ILE A 123 12.81 1.83 2.06
CA ILE A 123 13.97 1.97 1.15
C ILE A 123 14.56 0.62 0.73
N PRO A 124 14.88 -0.32 1.65
CA PRO A 124 15.52 -1.59 1.27
C PRO A 124 14.68 -2.46 0.33
N HIS A 125 13.38 -2.23 0.26
CA HIS A 125 12.44 -3.05 -0.50
C HIS A 125 12.00 -2.41 -1.82
N VAL A 126 11.98 -1.08 -1.89
CA VAL A 126 11.37 -0.33 -3.00
C VAL A 126 12.41 0.30 -3.93
N VAL A 127 13.57 0.68 -3.39
CA VAL A 127 14.55 1.50 -4.08
C VAL A 127 15.37 0.67 -5.07
N ASN A 128 15.49 1.17 -6.31
CA ASN A 128 16.42 0.64 -7.31
C ASN A 128 17.78 1.39 -7.24
N PRO A 129 18.84 0.92 -7.93
CA PRO A 129 20.16 1.56 -7.85
C PRO A 129 20.18 3.06 -8.21
N SER A 130 19.34 3.49 -9.15
CA SER A 130 19.25 4.91 -9.52
C SER A 130 18.64 5.74 -8.39
N MET A 131 17.54 5.26 -7.81
CA MET A 131 16.89 5.90 -6.67
C MET A 131 17.82 5.93 -5.44
N ALA A 132 18.64 4.89 -5.22
CA ALA A 132 19.58 4.83 -4.10
C ALA A 132 20.61 5.96 -4.15
N ASN A 133 21.21 6.19 -5.33
CA ASN A 133 22.14 7.31 -5.52
C ASN A 133 21.45 8.66 -5.30
N SER A 134 20.19 8.77 -5.73
CA SER A 134 19.39 9.98 -5.63
C SER A 134 18.95 10.32 -4.20
N LEU A 135 18.77 9.30 -3.35
CA LEU A 135 18.36 9.43 -1.95
C LEU A 135 19.55 9.60 -0.98
N LEU A 136 20.78 9.35 -1.43
CA LEU A 136 21.97 9.37 -0.58
C LEU A 136 22.20 10.73 0.11
N SER A 137 21.82 11.84 -0.55
CA SER A 137 21.94 13.18 0.03
C SER A 137 20.90 13.50 1.11
N ASP A 138 19.83 12.70 1.20
CA ASP A 138 18.70 12.91 2.10
C ASP A 138 18.76 12.02 3.37
N LEU A 139 19.75 11.13 3.46
CA LEU A 139 20.02 10.23 4.59
C LEU A 139 21.14 10.78 5.48
#